data_AF-A0A849DUR9-F1
#
_entry.id   AF-A0A849DUR9-F1
#
_cell.length_a   1.000
_cell.length_b   1.000
_cell.length_c   1.000
_cell.angle_alpha   90.00
_cell.angle_beta   90.00
_cell.angle_gamma   90.00
#
_symmetry.space_group_name_H-M   'P 1'
#
loop_
_entity.id
_entity.type
_entity.pdbx_description
1 polymer ?
#
loop_
_entity_poly.entity_id
_entity_poly.type
_entity_poly.pdbx_seq_one_letter_code
_entity_poly.pdbx_strand_id
1 'polypeptide(L)' 'MNSFFTLFAVALLFIGLPLGILAAINALRKKQPGCSGSHDCVVYKGEKVQCPSCELREFKMQLEAHKQLS' A
#
# COMPACT_ATOMS: atom_id res chain seq x y z
N MET A 1 25.09 -2.51 -36.65
CA MET A 1 24.83 -3.38 -35.47
C MET A 1 24.79 -2.59 -34.16
N ASN A 2 25.74 -1.67 -33.89
CA ASN A 2 25.75 -0.91 -32.62
C ASN A 2 24.49 -0.07 -32.36
N SER A 3 23.90 0.52 -33.40
CA SER A 3 22.67 1.33 -33.29
C SER A 3 21.43 0.51 -32.91
N PHE A 4 21.35 -0.75 -33.33
CA PHE A 4 20.24 -1.62 -32.97
C PHE A 4 20.28 -1.95 -31.47
N PHE A 5 21.46 -2.31 -30.95
CA PHE A 5 21.61 -2.61 -29.53
C PHE A 5 21.38 -1.39 -28.64
N THR A 6 21.79 -0.19 -29.04
CA THR A 6 21.50 1.02 -28.27
C THR A 6 20.02 1.34 -28.26
N LEU A 7 19.33 1.30 -29.41
CA LEU A 7 17.87 1.54 -29.46
C LEU A 7 17.08 0.48 -28.68
N PHE A 8 17.52 -0.77 -28.74
CA PHE A 8 16.92 -1.86 -27.97
C PHE A 8 17.09 -1.67 -26.46
N ALA A 9 18.28 -1.30 -26.00
CA ALA A 9 18.53 -1.00 -24.58
C ALA A 9 17.72 0.20 -24.09
N VAL A 10 17.60 1.25 -24.92
CA VAL A 10 16.78 2.44 -24.61
C VAL A 10 15.30 2.04 -24.50
N ALA A 11 14.76 1.26 -25.43
CA ALA A 11 13.38 0.79 -25.38
C ALA A 11 13.10 -0.05 -24.12
N LEU A 12 14.02 -0.94 -23.75
CA LEU A 12 13.91 -1.73 -22.51
C LEU A 12 13.95 -0.86 -21.26
N LEU A 13 14.73 0.22 -21.24
CA LEU A 13 14.72 1.17 -20.12
C LEU A 13 13.39 1.89 -20.00
N PHE A 14 12.85 2.39 -21.11
CA PHE A 14 11.58 3.12 -21.12
C PHE A 14 10.37 2.26 -20.79
N ILE A 15 10.40 0.95 -21.05
CA ILE A 15 9.31 0.03 -20.75
C ILE A 15 9.54 -0.68 -19.41
N GLY A 16 10.76 -1.15 -19.17
CA GLY A 16 11.13 -1.92 -17.99
C GLY A 16 11.09 -1.09 -16.71
N LEU A 17 11.54 0.17 -16.76
CA LEU A 17 11.53 1.04 -15.58
C LEU A 17 10.10 1.32 -15.06
N PRO A 18 9.12 1.78 -15.87
CA PRO A 18 7.77 2.01 -15.38
C PRO A 18 7.07 0.72 -14.96
N LEU A 19 7.27 -0.40 -15.68
CA LEU A 19 6.71 -1.70 -15.28
C LEU A 19 7.31 -2.18 -13.96
N GLY A 20 8.60 -1.99 -13.75
CA GLY A 20 9.28 -2.32 -12.50
C GLY A 20 8.77 -1.49 -11.31
N ILE A 21 8.58 -0.18 -11.51
CA ILE A 21 7.99 0.70 -10.51
C ILE A 21 6.56 0.25 -10.18
N LEU A 22 5.74 -0.04 -11.19
CA LEU A 22 4.36 -0.49 -10.99
C LEU A 22 4.30 -1.84 -10.26
N ALA A 23 5.20 -2.76 -10.60
CA ALA A 23 5.34 -4.04 -9.90
C ALA A 23 5.75 -3.84 -8.44
N ALA A 24 6.69 -2.95 -8.15
CA ALA A 24 7.10 -2.62 -6.79
C ALA A 24 5.95 -2.00 -5.98
N ILE A 25 5.22 -1.04 -6.56
CA ILE A 25 4.03 -0.44 -5.94
C ILE A 25 2.99 -1.53 -5.65
N ASN A 26 2.71 -2.41 -6.60
CA ASN A 26 1.76 -3.51 -6.41
C ASN A 26 2.21 -4.51 -5.34
N ALA A 27 3.51 -4.79 -5.24
CA ALA A 27 4.07 -5.63 -4.19
C ALA A 27 3.93 -4.98 -2.80
N LEU A 28 4.14 -3.66 -2.71
CA LEU A 28 3.94 -2.89 -1.48
C LEU A 28 2.46 -2.81 -1.08
N ARG A 29 1.56 -2.58 -2.05
CA ARG A 29 0.10 -2.60 -1.85
C ARG A 29 -0.41 -3.98 -1.43
N LYS A 30 0.21 -5.06 -1.90
CA LYS A 30 -0.09 -6.40 -1.37
C LYS A 30 0.27 -6.51 0.11
N LYS A 31 1.27 -5.79 0.64
CA LYS A 31 1.62 -5.83 2.06
C LYS A 31 0.78 -4.89 2.93
N GLN A 32 0.25 -3.82 2.36
CA GLN A 32 -0.65 -2.90 3.05
C GLN A 32 -2.04 -2.97 2.42
N PRO A 33 -2.95 -3.81 2.96
CA PRO A 33 -4.34 -3.79 2.51
C PRO A 33 -4.85 -2.35 2.60
N GLY A 34 -5.38 -1.84 1.49
CA GLY A 34 -5.98 -0.52 1.47
C GLY A 34 -7.16 -0.52 2.42
N CYS A 35 -7.01 0.12 3.57
CA CYS A 35 -8.12 0.43 4.45
C CYS A 35 -8.98 1.47 3.74
N SER A 36 -10.11 1.03 3.18
CA SER A 36 -11.11 1.95 2.65
C SER A 36 -11.55 2.88 3.78
N GLY A 37 -11.83 4.14 3.47
CA GLY A 37 -12.38 5.09 4.44
C GLY A 37 -13.76 4.68 4.99
N SER A 38 -14.36 3.61 4.45
CA SER A 38 -15.48 2.91 5.06
C SER A 38 -14.94 1.94 6.12
N HIS A 39 -15.35 2.18 7.35
CA HIS A 39 -14.85 1.68 8.63
C HIS A 39 -14.88 0.16 8.88
N ASP A 40 -14.82 -0.68 7.85
CA ASP A 40 -14.99 -2.11 8.00
C ASP A 40 -13.74 -2.88 7.61
N CYS A 41 -13.36 -3.77 8.53
CA CYS A 41 -12.38 -4.84 8.41
C CYS A 41 -12.17 -5.27 6.96
N VAL A 42 -10.93 -5.12 6.46
CA VAL A 42 -10.61 -5.53 5.10
C VAL A 42 -10.33 -7.02 5.11
N VAL A 43 -11.03 -7.79 4.26
CA VAL A 43 -10.75 -9.21 4.09
C VAL A 43 -9.49 -9.36 3.23
N TYR A 44 -8.40 -9.79 3.85
CA TYR A 44 -7.13 -10.02 3.18
C TYR A 44 -6.81 -11.52 3.20
N LYS A 45 -6.67 -12.13 2.01
CA LYS A 45 -6.44 -13.58 1.85
C LYS A 45 -7.45 -14.49 2.57
N GLY A 46 -8.70 -14.07 2.67
CA GLY A 46 -9.77 -14.85 3.31
C GLY A 46 -9.84 -14.69 4.84
N GLU A 47 -8.90 -13.96 5.45
CA GLU A 47 -8.94 -13.59 6.86
C GLU A 47 -9.40 -12.14 7.04
N LYS A 48 -10.20 -11.89 8.09
CA LYS A 48 -10.58 -10.54 8.47
C LYS A 48 -9.38 -9.89 9.15
N VAL A 49 -8.72 -8.97 8.46
CA VAL A 49 -7.59 -8.22 9.03
C VAL A 49 -8.11 -6.88 9.53
N GLN A 50 -7.90 -6.62 10.81
CA GLN A 50 -8.20 -5.33 11.42
C GLN A 50 -7.16 -4.31 10.96
N CYS A 51 -7.62 -3.18 10.46
CA CYS A 51 -6.74 -2.14 9.97
C CYS A 51 -6.03 -1.43 11.13
N PRO A 52 -4.71 -1.15 11.04
CA PRO A 52 -3.99 -0.41 12.08
C PRO A 52 -4.51 1.03 12.26
N SER A 53 -5.20 1.58 11.25
CA SER A 53 -5.93 2.85 11.37
C SER A 53 -7.16 2.77 12.30
N CYS A 54 -7.75 1.59 12.50
CA CYS A 54 -8.84 1.37 13.44
C CYS A 54 -8.31 1.32 14.88
N GLU A 55 -7.23 0.57 15.13
CA GLU A 55 -6.59 0.50 16.45
C GLU A 55 -6.13 1.87 16.95
N LEU A 56 -5.50 2.67 16.08
CA LEU A 56 -5.03 4.00 16.44
C LEU A 56 -6.16 4.97 16.81
N ARG A 57 -7.36 4.79 16.23
CA ARG A 57 -8.55 5.60 16.54
C ARG A 57 -9.21 5.15 17.84
N GLU A 58 -9.32 3.85 18.07
CA GLU A 58 -9.83 3.32 19.34
C GLU A 58 -8.95 3.78 20.50
N PHE A 59 -7.63 3.75 20.33
CA PHE A 59 -6.70 4.27 21.33
C PHE A 59 -6.89 5.77 21.58
N LYS A 60 -7.12 6.57 20.53
CA LYS A 60 -7.43 8.01 20.67
C LYS A 60 -8.76 8.26 21.38
N MET A 61 -9.81 7.50 21.05
CA MET A 61 -11.11 7.60 21.72
C MET A 61 -11.00 7.20 23.20
N GLN A 62 -10.22 6.17 23.53
CA GLN A 62 -9.94 5.82 24.93
C GLN A 62 -9.16 6.93 25.65
N LEU A 63 -8.18 7.55 25.01
CA LEU A 63 -7.40 8.65 25.58
C LEU A 63 -8.29 9.89 25.85
N GLU A 64 -9.20 10.21 24.92
CA GLU A 64 -10.15 11.31 25.05
C GLU A 64 -11.19 11.04 26.14
N ALA A 65 -11.72 9.81 26.23
CA ALA A 65 -12.61 9.40 27.31
C ALA A 65 -11.92 9.49 28.68
N HIS A 66 -10.65 9.09 28.76
CA HIS A 66 -9.88 9.17 30.00
C HIS A 66 -9.58 10.61 30.43
N LYS A 67 -9.40 11.53 29.47
CA LYS A 67 -9.25 12.97 29.72
C LYS A 67 -10.53 13.65 30.18
N GLN A 68 -11.71 13.12 29.82
CA GLN A 68 -12.99 13.67 30.25
C GLN A 68 -13.40 13.21 31.66
N LEU A 69 -12.74 12.17 32.19
CA LEU A 69 -12.94 11.61 33.53
C LEU A 69 -11.95 12.15 34.57
N SER A 70 -10.97 12.97 34.17
CA SER A 70 -10.03 13.70 35.05
C SER A 70 -10.42 15.17 35.14
#